data_AF-A0A945U7A8-F1
#
_entry.id   AF-A0A945U7A8-F1
#
_cell.length_a   1.000
_cell.length_b   1.000
_cell.length_c   1.000
_cell.angle_alpha   90.00
_cell.angle_beta   90.00
_cell.angle_gamma   90.00
#
_symmetry.space_group_name_H-M   'P 1'
#
loop_
_entity.id
_entity.type
_entity.pdbx_description
1 polymer ?
#
loop_
_entity_poly.entity_id
_entity_poly.type
_entity_poly.pdbx_seq_one_letter_code
_entity_poly.pdbx_strand_id
1 'polypeptide(L)'
;MNKLFEDFKDVTLDEWKDKIISDLKGADFNENLVSEVDDIKINPVYNSESITHNFNCNLPSDWISFQEIDATNVEEANKKALIALKNDISGLSFKNTSNLEVLLDGISVNNISVRFSKHTESFLEEWNNYCKSNNLTITAITDKNSVFAKGKTSKEQIEFALTEGKKRGDNPHFIFEIGSNFFMEIAKIKAFRILWKSETGKDAFILCETAKYSKETEFEYNNLLRTTTECMSSIFGGANGILVHSFSKETSDFSDRIARNQQTILRKEGFLDKVTDPTKGSYYID
;
A
#
# COMPACT_ATOMS: atom_id res chain seq x y z
N MET A 1 20.82 -31.45 2.56
CA MET A 1 21.13 -30.12 2.01
C MET A 1 22.64 -30.01 2.01
N ASN A 2 23.31 -29.97 0.85
CA ASN A 2 24.76 -29.80 0.80
C ASN A 2 25.08 -28.38 1.28
N LYS A 3 26.03 -28.24 2.22
CA LYS A 3 26.44 -26.92 2.70
C LYS A 3 27.45 -26.35 1.70
N LEU A 4 26.97 -25.46 0.83
CA LEU A 4 27.72 -24.88 -0.29
C LEU A 4 28.94 -24.02 0.13
N PHE A 5 29.08 -23.70 1.42
CA PHE A 5 30.06 -22.72 1.92
C PHE A 5 30.85 -23.17 3.16
N GLU A 6 30.80 -24.46 3.55
CA GLU A 6 31.53 -24.95 4.74
C GLU A 6 33.06 -24.79 4.65
N ASP A 7 33.59 -24.75 3.43
CA ASP A 7 35.03 -24.60 3.18
C ASP A 7 35.50 -23.15 3.21
N PHE A 8 34.59 -22.18 3.37
CA PHE A 8 34.90 -20.75 3.39
C PHE A 8 34.64 -20.16 4.77
N LYS A 9 35.45 -19.19 5.17
CA LYS A 9 35.17 -18.38 6.35
C LYS A 9 34.05 -17.40 6.03
N ASP A 10 33.19 -17.15 7.00
CA ASP A 10 32.23 -16.05 6.93
C ASP A 10 33.00 -14.72 6.79
N VAL A 11 32.47 -13.84 5.94
CA VAL A 11 33.06 -12.52 5.65
C VAL A 11 32.29 -11.46 6.42
N THR A 12 33.00 -10.66 7.20
CA THR A 12 32.39 -9.62 8.04
C THR A 12 32.01 -8.38 7.23
N LEU A 13 31.17 -7.50 7.79
CA LEU A 13 30.88 -6.20 7.16
C LEU A 13 32.14 -5.34 6.97
N ASP A 14 33.07 -5.39 7.93
CA ASP A 14 34.32 -4.63 7.85
C ASP A 14 35.22 -5.17 6.73
N GLU A 15 35.31 -6.50 6.57
CA GLU A 15 36.07 -7.11 5.47
C GLU A 15 35.46 -6.75 4.09
N TRP A 16 34.12 -6.75 3.99
CA TRP A 16 33.43 -6.26 2.79
C TRP A 16 33.72 -4.79 2.51
N LYS A 17 33.68 -3.95 3.56
CA LYS A 17 33.95 -2.52 3.44
C LYS A 17 35.38 -2.23 3.02
N ASP A 18 36.36 -2.92 3.60
CA ASP A 18 37.78 -2.80 3.23
C ASP A 18 38.00 -3.15 1.75
N LYS A 19 37.34 -4.22 1.28
CA LYS A 19 37.39 -4.61 -0.13
C LYS A 19 36.79 -3.53 -1.04
N ILE A 20 35.63 -2.97 -0.69
CA ILE A 20 35.00 -1.88 -1.46
C ILE A 20 35.91 -0.65 -1.48
N ILE A 21 36.47 -0.24 -0.35
CA ILE A 21 37.39 0.91 -0.26
C ILE A 21 38.62 0.69 -1.17
N SER A 22 39.18 -0.52 -1.18
CA SER A 22 40.27 -0.87 -2.10
C SER A 22 39.84 -0.72 -3.57
N ASP A 23 38.62 -1.13 -3.92
CA ASP A 23 38.11 -1.09 -5.29
C ASP A 23 37.69 0.33 -5.73
N LEU A 24 37.39 1.22 -4.79
CA LEU A 24 37.12 2.64 -5.02
C LEU A 24 38.37 3.44 -5.44
N LYS A 25 39.58 2.88 -5.31
CA LYS A 25 40.85 3.47 -5.80
C LYS A 25 41.06 4.94 -5.35
N GLY A 26 40.71 5.22 -4.10
CA GLY A 26 40.88 6.54 -3.48
C GLY A 26 39.64 7.45 -3.54
N ALA A 27 38.53 7.03 -4.17
CA ALA A 27 37.25 7.71 -4.00
C ALA A 27 36.65 7.46 -2.60
N ASP A 28 35.98 8.46 -2.02
CA ASP A 28 35.41 8.35 -0.68
C ASP A 28 34.18 7.42 -0.65
N PHE A 29 34.15 6.49 0.30
CA PHE A 29 33.08 5.51 0.44
C PHE A 29 31.73 6.15 0.78
N ASN A 30 31.70 7.09 1.73
CA ASN A 30 30.45 7.68 2.20
C ASN A 30 29.86 8.61 1.15
N GLU A 31 30.69 9.42 0.49
CA GLU A 31 30.23 10.34 -0.55
C GLU A 31 29.70 9.61 -1.80
N ASN A 32 30.27 8.45 -2.13
CA ASN A 32 29.94 7.76 -3.38
C ASN A 32 28.88 6.64 -3.24
N LEU A 33 28.79 5.99 -2.07
CA LEU A 33 28.01 4.76 -1.93
C LEU A 33 26.96 4.79 -0.81
N VAL A 34 27.07 5.70 0.16
CA VAL A 34 26.06 5.86 1.20
C VAL A 34 25.03 6.87 0.70
N SER A 35 23.78 6.45 0.67
CA SER A 35 22.66 7.34 0.33
C SER A 35 21.86 7.71 1.58
N GLU A 36 21.06 8.76 1.49
CA GLU A 36 20.19 9.19 2.58
C GLU A 36 18.77 9.39 2.05
N VAL A 37 17.80 8.79 2.72
CA VAL A 37 16.37 8.86 2.40
C VAL A 37 15.62 9.05 3.71
N ASP A 38 14.76 10.07 3.81
CA ASP A 38 13.95 10.32 5.01
C ASP A 38 14.80 10.43 6.30
N ASP A 39 15.97 11.06 6.20
CA ASP A 39 16.99 11.17 7.26
C ASP A 39 17.56 9.81 7.75
N ILE A 40 17.37 8.75 6.95
CA ILE A 40 17.91 7.40 7.19
C ILE A 40 19.07 7.17 6.24
N LYS A 41 20.26 6.90 6.80
CA LYS A 41 21.43 6.49 6.03
C LYS A 41 21.28 5.07 5.54
N ILE A 42 21.47 4.88 4.24
CA ILE A 42 21.39 3.60 3.55
C ILE A 42 22.79 3.22 3.09
N ASN A 43 23.36 2.21 3.74
CA ASN A 43 24.64 1.61 3.34
C ASN A 43 24.47 0.76 2.07
N PRO A 44 25.55 0.54 1.29
CA PRO A 44 25.48 -0.23 0.05
C PRO A 44 25.36 -1.75 0.27
N VAL A 45 25.70 -2.26 1.46
CA VAL A 45 25.72 -3.70 1.78
C VAL A 45 25.20 -3.92 3.20
N TYR A 46 24.41 -4.98 3.37
CA TYR A 46 23.89 -5.45 4.65
C TYR A 46 24.10 -6.97 4.75
N ASN A 47 24.34 -7.47 5.96
CA ASN A 47 24.44 -8.89 6.25
C ASN A 47 23.78 -9.20 7.61
N SER A 48 23.99 -10.40 8.15
CA SER A 48 23.45 -10.79 9.47
C SER A 48 23.90 -9.90 10.63
N GLU A 49 25.07 -9.25 10.54
CA GLU A 49 25.55 -8.30 11.57
C GLU A 49 24.76 -6.99 11.56
N SER A 50 24.06 -6.67 10.46
CA SER A 50 23.20 -5.48 10.36
C SER A 50 21.90 -5.62 11.16
N ILE A 51 21.45 -6.84 11.44
CA ILE A 51 20.24 -7.10 12.20
C ILE A 51 20.52 -6.94 13.69
N THR A 52 20.04 -5.83 14.26
CA THR A 52 20.18 -5.58 15.71
C THR A 52 18.99 -6.10 16.51
N HIS A 53 17.79 -6.12 15.91
CA HIS A 53 16.55 -6.53 16.55
C HIS A 53 15.65 -7.24 15.53
N ASN A 54 14.93 -8.26 15.98
CA ASN A 54 13.94 -8.93 15.15
C ASN A 54 12.54 -8.45 15.54
N PHE A 55 11.87 -7.77 14.62
CA PHE A 55 10.49 -7.36 14.81
C PHE A 55 9.55 -8.36 14.15
N ASN A 56 8.55 -8.85 14.88
CA ASN A 56 7.49 -9.66 14.29
C ASN A 56 6.42 -8.75 13.69
N CYS A 57 6.22 -8.86 12.38
CA CYS A 57 5.18 -8.16 11.66
C CYS A 57 4.10 -9.15 11.19
N ASN A 58 2.84 -8.91 11.58
CA ASN A 58 1.71 -9.69 11.09
C ASN A 58 1.18 -9.04 9.81
N LEU A 59 1.37 -9.70 8.67
CA LEU A 59 0.85 -9.27 7.39
C LEU A 59 -0.45 -10.03 7.04
N PRO A 60 -1.40 -9.41 6.33
CA PRO A 60 -2.55 -10.13 5.81
C PRO A 60 -2.11 -11.17 4.77
N SER A 61 -2.85 -12.28 4.65
CA SER A 61 -2.52 -13.35 3.69
C SER A 61 -2.86 -12.98 2.24
N ASP A 62 -3.67 -11.94 2.03
CA ASP A 62 -4.09 -11.43 0.72
C ASP A 62 -4.49 -9.95 0.87
N TRP A 63 -4.64 -9.24 -0.25
CA TRP A 63 -5.08 -7.84 -0.29
C TRP A 63 -6.44 -7.67 -0.97
N ILE A 64 -7.14 -6.57 -0.66
CA ILE A 64 -8.34 -6.14 -1.37
C ILE A 64 -7.91 -5.26 -2.54
N SER A 65 -8.31 -5.63 -3.76
CA SER A 65 -8.07 -4.80 -4.94
C SER A 65 -9.17 -3.76 -5.08
N PHE A 66 -8.84 -2.49 -4.82
CA PHE A 66 -9.74 -1.36 -4.98
C PHE A 66 -9.64 -0.72 -6.37
N GLN A 67 -10.79 -0.31 -6.91
CA GLN A 67 -10.88 0.64 -8.02
C GLN A 67 -11.54 1.95 -7.55
N GLU A 68 -10.93 3.09 -7.89
CA GLU A 68 -11.55 4.42 -7.71
C GLU A 68 -12.62 4.66 -8.80
N ILE A 69 -13.80 5.14 -8.39
CA ILE A 69 -14.92 5.45 -9.28
C ILE A 69 -15.48 6.82 -8.92
N ASP A 70 -15.51 7.74 -9.88
CA ASP A 70 -16.18 9.04 -9.71
C ASP A 70 -17.69 8.89 -9.86
N ALA A 71 -18.43 9.20 -8.80
CA ALA A 71 -19.88 9.12 -8.73
C ALA A 71 -20.59 10.45 -8.97
N THR A 72 -19.91 11.45 -9.54
CA THR A 72 -20.55 12.71 -9.98
C THR A 72 -21.71 12.45 -10.95
N ASN A 73 -21.57 11.46 -11.83
CA ASN A 73 -22.68 10.86 -12.57
C ASN A 73 -22.92 9.44 -12.03
N VAL A 74 -24.04 9.24 -11.33
CA VAL A 74 -24.29 8.03 -10.55
C VAL A 74 -24.58 6.81 -11.44
N GLU A 75 -25.24 7.01 -12.58
CA GLU A 75 -25.55 5.95 -13.53
C GLU A 75 -24.29 5.42 -14.23
N GLU A 76 -23.39 6.32 -14.63
CA GLU A 76 -22.09 5.91 -15.21
C GLU A 76 -21.19 5.26 -14.15
N ALA A 77 -21.23 5.74 -12.90
CA ALA A 77 -20.50 5.13 -11.79
C ALA A 77 -20.97 3.71 -11.48
N ASN A 78 -22.29 3.45 -11.49
CA ASN A 78 -22.86 2.12 -11.33
C ASN A 78 -22.37 1.18 -12.46
N LYS A 79 -22.43 1.61 -13.72
CA LYS A 79 -21.91 0.82 -14.85
C LYS A 79 -20.44 0.48 -14.68
N LYS A 80 -19.61 1.46 -14.29
CA LYS A 80 -18.18 1.26 -14.01
C LYS A 80 -17.95 0.28 -12.86
N ALA A 81 -18.75 0.36 -11.80
CA ALA A 81 -18.66 -0.56 -10.66
C ALA A 81 -19.02 -2.00 -11.05
N LEU A 82 -20.08 -2.20 -11.82
CA LEU A 82 -20.45 -3.52 -12.35
C LEU A 82 -19.36 -4.10 -13.26
N ILE A 83 -18.72 -3.27 -14.09
CA ILE A 83 -17.57 -3.68 -14.91
C ILE A 83 -16.38 -4.05 -14.02
N ALA A 84 -16.09 -3.27 -12.97
CA ALA A 84 -15.02 -3.54 -12.01
C ALA A 84 -15.18 -4.94 -11.40
N LEU A 85 -16.35 -5.22 -10.83
CA LEU A 85 -16.66 -6.47 -10.16
C LEU A 85 -16.57 -7.68 -11.10
N LYS A 86 -17.03 -7.53 -12.36
CA LYS A 86 -16.88 -8.56 -13.39
C LYS A 86 -15.43 -8.84 -13.78
N ASN A 87 -14.50 -7.96 -13.42
CA ASN A 87 -13.06 -8.08 -13.69
C ASN A 87 -12.25 -8.25 -12.40
N ASP A 88 -12.77 -9.04 -11.45
CA ASP A 88 -12.10 -9.50 -10.22
C ASP A 88 -11.71 -8.40 -9.22
N ILE A 89 -12.33 -7.23 -9.29
CA ILE A 89 -12.20 -6.22 -8.23
C ILE A 89 -13.01 -6.64 -7.01
N SER A 90 -12.35 -6.64 -5.86
CA SER A 90 -12.94 -7.00 -4.56
C SER A 90 -13.26 -5.78 -3.69
N GLY A 91 -12.88 -4.57 -4.12
CA GLY A 91 -13.13 -3.32 -3.42
C GLY A 91 -13.59 -2.19 -4.35
N LEU A 92 -14.69 -1.52 -4.01
CA LEU A 92 -15.17 -0.35 -4.74
C LEU A 92 -14.89 0.92 -3.93
N SER A 93 -14.20 1.90 -4.51
CA SER A 93 -13.90 3.17 -3.87
C SER A 93 -14.60 4.31 -4.61
N PHE A 94 -15.79 4.69 -4.16
CA PHE A 94 -16.56 5.76 -4.75
C PHE A 94 -16.15 7.13 -4.19
N LYS A 95 -16.08 8.14 -5.07
CA LYS A 95 -15.90 9.55 -4.71
C LYS A 95 -17.07 10.40 -5.24
N ASN A 96 -17.37 11.52 -4.58
CA ASN A 96 -18.43 12.46 -5.00
C ASN A 96 -19.84 11.81 -5.05
N THR A 97 -20.17 10.98 -4.06
CA THR A 97 -21.43 10.22 -4.06
C THR A 97 -22.65 11.06 -3.69
N SER A 98 -23.80 10.73 -4.28
CA SER A 98 -25.06 11.46 -4.10
C SER A 98 -26.27 10.56 -3.83
N ASN A 99 -26.53 9.55 -4.67
CA ASN A 99 -27.68 8.65 -4.56
C ASN A 99 -27.24 7.20 -4.42
N LEU A 100 -27.47 6.59 -3.25
CA LEU A 100 -26.99 5.23 -2.97
C LEU A 100 -27.74 4.14 -3.75
N GLU A 101 -29.06 4.30 -3.92
CA GLU A 101 -29.92 3.29 -4.57
C GLU A 101 -29.50 3.07 -6.02
N VAL A 102 -29.32 4.15 -6.79
CA VAL A 102 -28.85 4.07 -8.18
C VAL A 102 -27.39 3.60 -8.23
N LEU A 103 -26.55 4.05 -7.30
CA LEU A 103 -25.14 3.69 -7.27
C LEU A 103 -24.93 2.19 -7.08
N LEU A 104 -25.73 1.56 -6.22
CA LEU A 104 -25.62 0.14 -5.87
C LEU A 104 -26.63 -0.77 -6.59
N ASP A 105 -27.37 -0.26 -7.58
CA ASP A 105 -28.28 -1.10 -8.35
C ASP A 105 -27.55 -2.30 -8.99
N GLY A 106 -28.08 -3.49 -8.77
CA GLY A 106 -27.46 -4.75 -9.19
C GLY A 106 -26.14 -5.11 -8.50
N ILE A 107 -25.70 -4.40 -7.45
CA ILE A 107 -24.45 -4.65 -6.72
C ILE A 107 -24.75 -5.22 -5.33
N SER A 108 -24.27 -6.44 -5.08
CA SER A 108 -24.28 -7.02 -3.72
C SER A 108 -23.00 -6.62 -2.98
N VAL A 109 -23.15 -6.00 -1.82
CA VAL A 109 -22.01 -5.53 -1.00
C VAL A 109 -21.51 -6.56 0.03
N ASN A 110 -22.14 -7.73 0.15
CA ASN A 110 -21.83 -8.72 1.20
C ASN A 110 -20.39 -9.26 1.16
N ASN A 111 -19.83 -9.40 -0.04
CA ASN A 111 -18.54 -10.06 -0.26
C ASN A 111 -17.49 -9.12 -0.86
N ILE A 112 -17.73 -7.82 -0.79
CA ILE A 112 -16.80 -6.80 -1.30
C ILE A 112 -16.55 -5.77 -0.22
N SER A 113 -15.44 -5.04 -0.34
CA SER A 113 -15.21 -3.86 0.47
C SER A 113 -15.74 -2.63 -0.25
N VAL A 114 -16.30 -1.69 0.50
CA VAL A 114 -16.81 -0.43 -0.05
C VAL A 114 -16.16 0.73 0.67
N ARG A 115 -15.70 1.70 -0.10
CA ARG A 115 -15.16 2.97 0.39
C ARG A 115 -15.94 4.13 -0.21
N PHE A 116 -16.24 5.10 0.63
CA PHE A 116 -16.87 6.37 0.23
C PHE A 116 -15.97 7.53 0.66
N SER A 117 -15.64 8.40 -0.29
CA SER A 117 -14.85 9.61 -0.06
C SER A 117 -15.56 10.81 -0.66
N LYS A 118 -15.36 12.02 -0.11
CA LYS A 118 -16.02 13.24 -0.60
C LYS A 118 -17.55 13.07 -0.74
N HIS A 119 -18.20 12.71 0.35
CA HIS A 119 -19.61 12.41 0.42
C HIS A 119 -20.29 13.35 1.42
N THR A 120 -21.60 13.52 1.32
CA THR A 120 -22.39 14.26 2.31
C THR A 120 -22.68 13.40 3.54
N GLU A 121 -23.04 14.03 4.67
CA GLU A 121 -23.46 13.27 5.85
C GLU A 121 -24.75 12.48 5.60
N SER A 122 -25.70 13.06 4.86
CA SER A 122 -26.94 12.40 4.46
C SER A 122 -26.68 11.10 3.68
N PHE A 123 -25.65 11.07 2.84
CA PHE A 123 -25.28 9.87 2.10
C PHE A 123 -24.82 8.73 3.02
N LEU A 124 -24.11 9.03 4.12
CA LEU A 124 -23.76 7.99 5.10
C LEU A 124 -24.98 7.49 5.88
N GLU A 125 -25.95 8.34 6.13
CA GLU A 125 -27.22 7.92 6.75
C GLU A 125 -27.99 6.97 5.82
N GLU A 126 -28.05 7.27 4.53
CA GLU A 126 -28.59 6.37 3.50
C GLU A 126 -27.87 5.01 3.52
N TRP A 127 -26.53 5.01 3.54
CA TRP A 127 -25.74 3.77 3.65
C TRP A 127 -26.06 2.97 4.90
N ASN A 128 -26.11 3.63 6.06
CA ASN A 128 -26.42 2.96 7.32
C ASN A 128 -27.84 2.38 7.33
N ASN A 129 -28.80 3.07 6.74
CA ASN A 129 -30.18 2.59 6.60
C ASN A 129 -30.27 1.43 5.61
N TYR A 130 -29.54 1.49 4.49
CA TYR A 130 -29.41 0.39 3.54
C TYR A 130 -28.84 -0.85 4.23
N CYS A 131 -27.76 -0.72 5.02
CA CYS A 131 -27.18 -1.83 5.77
C CYS A 131 -28.16 -2.43 6.77
N LYS A 132 -28.85 -1.60 7.57
CA LYS A 132 -29.87 -2.08 8.53
C LYS A 132 -31.01 -2.81 7.83
N SER A 133 -31.54 -2.27 6.74
CA SER A 133 -32.69 -2.82 6.02
C SER A 133 -32.37 -4.16 5.35
N ASN A 134 -31.11 -4.34 4.93
CA ASN A 134 -30.63 -5.57 4.30
C ASN A 134 -29.90 -6.51 5.28
N ASN A 135 -29.94 -6.22 6.59
CA ASN A 135 -29.25 -6.98 7.64
C ASN A 135 -27.76 -7.23 7.37
N LEU A 136 -27.07 -6.19 6.89
CA LEU A 136 -25.65 -6.22 6.52
C LEU A 136 -24.78 -5.79 7.71
N THR A 137 -23.71 -6.53 7.97
CA THR A 137 -22.71 -6.21 9.01
C THR A 137 -21.47 -5.48 8.46
N ILE A 138 -21.47 -5.18 7.16
CA ILE A 138 -20.36 -4.50 6.51
C ILE A 138 -20.25 -3.04 6.99
N THR A 139 -19.02 -2.64 7.32
CA THR A 139 -18.68 -1.24 7.60
C THR A 139 -17.93 -0.68 6.40
N ALA A 140 -18.44 0.41 5.82
CA ALA A 140 -17.72 1.11 4.75
C ALA A 140 -16.50 1.85 5.29
N ILE A 141 -15.45 1.92 4.48
CA ILE A 141 -14.31 2.81 4.70
C ILE A 141 -14.76 4.23 4.33
N THR A 142 -14.62 5.18 5.24
CA THR A 142 -15.10 6.56 5.07
C THR A 142 -14.09 7.55 5.65
N ASP A 143 -14.22 8.82 5.27
CA ASP A 143 -13.40 9.89 5.84
C ASP A 143 -13.56 10.02 7.37
N LYS A 144 -14.69 9.57 7.94
CA LYS A 144 -14.95 9.57 9.39
C LYS A 144 -14.10 8.53 10.13
N ASN A 145 -13.97 7.32 9.59
CA ASN A 145 -13.23 6.22 10.22
C ASN A 145 -11.82 5.97 9.63
N SER A 146 -11.31 6.88 8.79
CA SER A 146 -10.02 6.71 8.10
C SER A 146 -8.98 7.78 8.44
N VAL A 147 -7.79 7.36 8.87
CA VAL A 147 -6.60 8.22 9.07
C VAL A 147 -5.77 8.24 7.81
N PHE A 148 -5.83 9.34 7.07
CA PHE A 148 -4.88 9.60 6.00
C PHE A 148 -3.56 10.05 6.62
N ALA A 149 -2.51 9.24 6.46
CA ALA A 149 -1.17 9.55 6.94
C ALA A 149 -0.66 10.83 6.23
N LYS A 150 -0.08 11.75 7.01
CA LYS A 150 0.45 13.02 6.52
C LYS A 150 1.88 13.18 6.99
N GLY A 151 2.72 13.75 6.13
CA GLY A 151 4.15 13.93 6.39
C GLY A 151 4.93 13.84 5.09
N LYS A 152 6.10 14.47 5.07
CA LYS A 152 7.05 14.41 3.96
C LYS A 152 7.91 13.15 4.02
N THR A 153 8.27 12.71 5.24
CA THR A 153 9.08 11.52 5.47
C THR A 153 8.24 10.36 5.97
N SER A 154 8.76 9.14 5.81
CA SER A 154 8.15 7.91 6.34
C SER A 154 7.92 8.00 7.85
N LYS A 155 8.87 8.59 8.59
CA LYS A 155 8.75 8.81 10.03
C LYS A 155 7.57 9.73 10.38
N GLU A 156 7.48 10.89 9.72
CA GLU A 156 6.38 11.85 9.96
C GLU A 156 5.02 11.22 9.66
N GLN A 157 4.92 10.46 8.56
CA GLN A 157 3.68 9.76 8.19
C GLN A 157 3.27 8.72 9.24
N ILE A 158 4.22 7.92 9.74
CA ILE A 158 4.00 6.94 10.81
C ILE A 158 3.55 7.62 12.10
N GLU A 159 4.25 8.67 12.55
CA GLU A 159 3.94 9.40 13.77
C GLU A 159 2.56 10.06 13.72
N PHE A 160 2.22 10.67 12.58
CA PHE A 160 0.90 11.24 12.33
C PHE A 160 -0.18 10.17 12.40
N ALA A 161 0.01 9.06 11.67
CA ALA A 161 -0.96 7.96 11.63
C ALA A 161 -1.17 7.36 13.03
N LEU A 162 -0.10 7.13 13.79
CA LEU A 162 -0.17 6.59 15.15
C LEU A 162 -0.93 7.53 16.09
N THR A 163 -0.61 8.82 16.04
CA THR A 163 -1.22 9.84 16.90
C THR A 163 -2.71 10.02 16.62
N GLU A 164 -3.08 10.19 15.35
CA GLU A 164 -4.47 10.37 14.96
C GLU A 164 -5.28 9.07 15.06
N GLY A 165 -4.65 7.92 14.83
CA GLY A 165 -5.26 6.61 15.02
C GLY A 165 -5.70 6.38 16.46
N LYS A 166 -4.83 6.70 17.43
CA LYS A 166 -5.14 6.58 18.87
C LYS A 166 -6.32 7.46 19.31
N LYS A 167 -6.54 8.59 18.64
CA LYS A 167 -7.68 9.49 18.92
C LYS A 167 -9.02 8.96 18.39
N ARG A 168 -9.01 8.13 17.35
CA ARG A 168 -10.23 7.69 16.63
C ARG A 168 -11.01 6.54 17.28
N GLY A 169 -10.52 5.92 18.36
CA GLY A 169 -11.23 4.84 19.05
C GLY A 169 -11.14 3.49 18.32
N ASP A 170 -12.23 2.71 18.32
CA ASP A 170 -12.18 1.32 17.86
C ASP A 170 -12.09 1.17 16.33
N ASN A 171 -10.92 0.65 15.93
CA ASN A 171 -10.58 0.12 14.60
C ASN A 171 -10.54 1.13 13.44
N PRO A 172 -9.66 2.15 13.50
CA PRO A 172 -9.45 3.06 12.38
C PRO A 172 -8.85 2.34 11.17
N HIS A 173 -9.23 2.78 9.97
CA HIS A 173 -8.56 2.41 8.73
C HIS A 173 -7.43 3.41 8.46
N PHE A 174 -6.22 2.93 8.24
CA PHE A 174 -5.08 3.80 7.91
C PHE A 174 -4.90 3.85 6.41
N ILE A 175 -4.72 5.05 5.88
CA ILE A 175 -4.52 5.27 4.45
C ILE A 175 -3.12 5.87 4.26
N PHE A 176 -2.27 5.15 3.54
CA PHE A 176 -0.92 5.61 3.19
C PHE A 176 -0.81 5.81 1.69
N GLU A 177 -0.29 6.96 1.30
CA GLU A 177 0.15 7.19 -0.07
C GLU A 177 1.54 6.56 -0.26
N ILE A 178 1.73 5.85 -1.38
CA ILE A 178 2.93 5.07 -1.67
C ILE A 178 3.65 5.70 -2.85
N GLY A 179 4.87 6.15 -2.61
CA GLY A 179 5.75 6.74 -3.60
C GLY A 179 6.67 5.72 -4.28
N SER A 180 7.60 6.23 -5.08
CA SER A 180 8.45 5.39 -5.94
C SER A 180 9.67 4.78 -5.23
N ASN A 181 9.91 5.08 -3.95
CA ASN A 181 11.02 4.49 -3.20
C ASN A 181 10.63 3.09 -2.69
N PHE A 182 10.86 2.09 -3.54
CA PHE A 182 10.36 0.73 -3.37
C PHE A 182 10.60 0.14 -1.97
N PHE A 183 11.85 0.13 -1.50
CA PHE A 183 12.20 -0.50 -0.22
C PHE A 183 11.79 0.34 0.99
N MET A 184 11.92 1.67 0.90
CA MET A 184 11.47 2.55 1.97
C MET A 184 9.97 2.44 2.21
N GLU A 185 9.18 2.31 1.14
CA GLU A 185 7.73 2.12 1.25
C GLU A 185 7.35 0.78 1.90
N ILE A 186 8.07 -0.30 1.56
CA ILE A 186 7.90 -1.61 2.22
C ILE A 186 8.19 -1.48 3.72
N ALA A 187 9.34 -0.89 4.07
CA ALA A 187 9.76 -0.70 5.44
C ALA A 187 8.78 0.19 6.23
N LYS A 188 8.28 1.29 5.62
CA LYS A 188 7.29 2.20 6.22
C LYS A 188 6.03 1.48 6.67
N ILE A 189 5.42 0.68 5.77
CA ILE A 189 4.18 -0.03 6.08
C ILE A 189 4.40 -1.11 7.14
N LYS A 190 5.50 -1.86 7.05
CA LYS A 190 5.88 -2.85 8.07
C LYS A 190 6.11 -2.21 9.44
N ALA A 191 6.91 -1.13 9.49
CA ALA A 191 7.21 -0.40 10.71
C ALA A 191 5.92 0.13 11.37
N PHE A 192 5.00 0.69 10.59
CA PHE A 192 3.72 1.14 11.12
C PHE A 192 2.91 0.00 11.77
N ARG A 193 2.84 -1.17 11.13
CA ARG A 193 2.14 -2.35 11.69
C ARG A 193 2.76 -2.79 13.01
N ILE A 194 4.08 -2.90 13.06
CA ILE A 194 4.84 -3.30 14.25
C ILE A 194 4.54 -2.33 15.39
N LEU A 195 4.64 -1.01 15.13
CA LEU A 195 4.40 0.03 16.12
C LEU A 195 2.94 0.03 16.60
N TRP A 196 1.98 -0.01 15.68
CA TRP A 196 0.55 -0.03 16.04
C TRP A 196 0.21 -1.24 16.91
N LYS A 197 0.72 -2.43 16.55
CA LYS A 197 0.51 -3.67 17.33
C LYS A 197 1.15 -3.58 18.71
N SER A 198 2.37 -3.07 18.80
CA SER A 198 3.09 -2.89 20.07
C SER A 198 2.37 -1.92 21.01
N GLU A 199 1.79 -0.85 20.46
CA GLU A 199 1.16 0.24 21.23
C GLU A 199 -0.29 -0.05 21.61
N THR A 200 -1.02 -0.82 20.80
CA THR A 200 -2.47 -1.01 20.96
C THR A 200 -2.91 -2.46 21.15
N GLY A 201 -2.03 -3.43 20.89
CA GLY A 201 -2.36 -4.87 20.86
C GLY A 201 -3.21 -5.31 19.66
N LYS A 202 -3.63 -4.38 18.79
CA LYS A 202 -4.51 -4.62 17.63
C LYS A 202 -3.71 -4.61 16.33
N ASP A 203 -4.17 -5.37 15.35
CA ASP A 203 -3.60 -5.32 14.00
C ASP A 203 -4.20 -4.12 13.24
N ALA A 204 -3.38 -3.42 12.46
CA ALA A 204 -3.82 -2.25 11.70
C ALA A 204 -4.48 -2.69 10.38
N PHE A 205 -5.63 -2.09 10.03
CA PHE A 205 -6.10 -2.12 8.65
C PHE A 205 -5.41 -1.00 7.85
N ILE A 206 -4.67 -1.36 6.80
CA ILE A 206 -3.92 -0.41 5.97
C ILE A 206 -4.42 -0.48 4.52
N LEU A 207 -4.92 0.64 4.01
CA LEU A 207 -5.20 0.86 2.60
C LEU A 207 -4.06 1.69 1.99
N CYS A 208 -3.38 1.13 1.00
CA CYS A 208 -2.34 1.83 0.26
C CYS A 208 -2.92 2.43 -1.02
N GLU A 209 -2.58 3.68 -1.31
CA GLU A 209 -2.90 4.37 -2.56
C GLU A 209 -1.61 4.71 -3.29
N THR A 210 -1.51 4.41 -4.58
CA THR A 210 -0.38 4.87 -5.41
C THR A 210 -0.32 6.39 -5.40
N ALA A 211 0.86 7.00 -5.37
CA ALA A 211 0.96 8.46 -5.23
C ALA A 211 0.36 9.23 -6.42
N LYS A 212 -0.52 10.22 -6.20
CA LYS A 212 -0.99 11.11 -7.29
C LYS A 212 0.05 12.18 -7.62
N TYR A 213 0.81 12.64 -6.63
CA TYR A 213 1.77 13.73 -6.80
C TYR A 213 2.98 13.36 -7.68
N SER A 214 3.31 12.07 -7.80
CA SER A 214 4.46 11.59 -8.58
C SER A 214 4.15 11.38 -10.07
N LYS A 215 2.90 11.63 -10.50
CA LYS A 215 2.41 11.27 -11.83
C LYS A 215 2.58 12.42 -12.82
N GLU A 216 3.21 12.11 -13.94
CA GLU A 216 3.49 13.07 -15.01
C GLU A 216 2.31 13.16 -15.99
N THR A 217 2.10 14.33 -16.57
CA THR A 217 1.01 14.57 -17.56
C THR A 217 1.50 14.56 -19.01
N GLU A 218 2.77 14.88 -19.26
CA GLU A 218 3.32 14.92 -20.62
C GLU A 218 3.61 13.51 -21.15
N PHE A 219 4.21 12.65 -20.31
CA PHE A 219 4.56 11.27 -20.64
C PHE A 219 3.81 10.27 -19.75
N GLU A 220 2.46 10.31 -19.80
CA GLU A 220 1.59 9.58 -18.88
C GLU A 220 1.85 8.06 -18.85
N TYR A 221 2.31 7.43 -19.94
CA TYR A 221 2.62 5.99 -19.94
C TYR A 221 3.76 5.61 -18.99
N ASN A 222 4.67 6.54 -18.67
CA ASN A 222 5.71 6.30 -17.66
C ASN A 222 5.12 6.12 -16.26
N ASN A 223 3.88 6.57 -16.03
CA ASN A 223 3.17 6.36 -14.78
C ASN A 223 2.79 4.89 -14.58
N LEU A 224 2.76 4.07 -15.62
CA LEU A 224 2.56 2.62 -15.50
C LEU A 224 3.69 1.98 -14.68
N LEU A 225 4.94 2.33 -15.00
CA LEU A 225 6.10 1.84 -14.25
C LEU A 225 6.04 2.28 -12.78
N ARG A 226 5.64 3.53 -12.52
CA ARG A 226 5.50 4.07 -11.16
C ARG A 226 4.41 3.35 -10.38
N THR A 227 3.21 3.27 -10.94
CA THR A 227 2.06 2.60 -10.30
C THR A 227 2.32 1.12 -10.07
N THR A 228 3.06 0.44 -10.95
CA THR A 228 3.44 -0.97 -10.75
C THR A 228 4.41 -1.11 -9.57
N THR A 229 5.47 -0.30 -9.51
CA THR A 229 6.42 -0.31 -8.40
C THR A 229 5.73 0.02 -7.07
N GLU A 230 4.86 1.02 -7.05
CA GLU A 230 4.08 1.43 -5.87
C GLU A 230 3.08 0.34 -5.43
N CYS A 231 2.44 -0.34 -6.39
CA CYS A 231 1.57 -1.48 -6.09
C CYS A 231 2.37 -2.65 -5.50
N MET A 232 3.53 -2.96 -6.06
CA MET A 232 4.40 -4.03 -5.56
C MET A 232 4.92 -3.74 -4.15
N SER A 233 5.37 -2.51 -3.88
CA SER A 233 5.80 -2.13 -2.52
C SER A 233 4.64 -2.19 -1.53
N SER A 234 3.42 -1.83 -1.94
CA SER A 234 2.21 -1.98 -1.11
C SER A 234 1.92 -3.45 -0.76
N ILE A 235 2.08 -4.37 -1.73
CA ILE A 235 1.90 -5.82 -1.51
C ILE A 235 2.95 -6.32 -0.53
N PHE A 236 4.23 -6.02 -0.76
CA PHE A 236 5.34 -6.50 0.08
C PHE A 236 5.41 -5.85 1.46
N GLY A 237 4.89 -4.62 1.61
CA GLY A 237 4.64 -4.00 2.91
C GLY A 237 3.45 -4.64 3.66
N GLY A 238 2.65 -5.46 2.97
CA GLY A 238 1.49 -6.16 3.48
C GLY A 238 0.30 -5.24 3.71
N ALA A 239 -0.10 -4.44 2.72
CA ALA A 239 -1.35 -3.68 2.76
C ALA A 239 -2.59 -4.61 2.84
N ASN A 240 -3.64 -4.20 3.56
CA ASN A 240 -4.93 -4.92 3.55
C ASN A 240 -5.73 -4.60 2.28
N GLY A 241 -5.59 -3.40 1.75
CA GLY A 241 -6.21 -2.99 0.50
C GLY A 241 -5.25 -2.13 -0.31
N ILE A 242 -5.38 -2.19 -1.63
CA ILE A 242 -4.56 -1.43 -2.56
C ILE A 242 -5.45 -0.77 -3.59
N LEU A 243 -5.29 0.54 -3.75
CA LEU A 243 -5.92 1.33 -4.80
C LEU A 243 -4.83 1.86 -5.72
N VAL A 244 -4.87 1.37 -6.96
CA VAL A 244 -4.02 1.87 -8.04
C VAL A 244 -4.79 2.96 -8.80
N HIS A 245 -4.25 4.17 -8.82
CA HIS A 245 -4.84 5.25 -9.60
C HIS A 245 -4.60 5.07 -11.09
N SER A 246 -5.46 5.68 -11.90
CA SER A 246 -5.27 5.81 -13.34
C SER A 246 -3.89 6.42 -13.64
N PHE A 247 -3.20 5.84 -14.62
CA PHE A 247 -1.92 6.36 -15.10
C PHE A 247 -2.07 7.69 -15.85
N SER A 248 -3.28 7.99 -16.34
CA SER A 248 -3.65 9.22 -17.04
C SER A 248 -4.46 10.15 -16.14
N LYS A 249 -4.28 11.46 -16.32
CA LYS A 249 -5.05 12.49 -15.60
C LYS A 249 -6.54 12.43 -15.94
N GLU A 250 -6.87 12.23 -17.22
CA GLU A 250 -8.23 12.07 -17.70
C GLU A 250 -8.58 10.58 -17.69
N THR A 251 -9.43 10.18 -16.76
CA THR A 251 -9.78 8.77 -16.60
C THR A 251 -10.66 8.29 -17.76
N SER A 252 -10.30 7.16 -18.35
CA SER A 252 -11.09 6.47 -19.38
C SER A 252 -11.28 5.01 -18.99
N ASP A 253 -12.18 4.31 -19.67
CA ASP A 253 -12.33 2.86 -19.47
C ASP A 253 -11.03 2.10 -19.72
N PHE A 254 -10.20 2.59 -20.65
CA PHE A 254 -8.88 2.05 -20.89
C PHE A 254 -7.95 2.25 -19.69
N SER A 255 -7.83 3.47 -19.17
CA SER A 255 -6.91 3.74 -18.06
C SER A 255 -7.36 3.08 -16.75
N ASP A 256 -8.67 3.05 -16.50
CA ASP A 256 -9.27 2.31 -15.39
C ASP A 256 -9.00 0.81 -15.52
N ARG A 257 -9.08 0.24 -16.73
CA ARG A 257 -8.73 -1.17 -16.97
C ARG A 257 -7.27 -1.45 -16.69
N ILE A 258 -6.36 -0.58 -17.16
CA ILE A 258 -4.93 -0.79 -16.94
C ILE A 258 -4.59 -0.73 -15.45
N ALA A 259 -5.16 0.22 -14.69
CA ALA A 259 -4.95 0.32 -13.24
C ALA A 259 -5.35 -0.97 -12.50
N ARG A 260 -6.50 -1.56 -12.84
CA ARG A 260 -6.96 -2.83 -12.25
C ARG A 260 -6.10 -4.01 -12.67
N ASN A 261 -5.77 -4.09 -13.95
CA ASN A 261 -5.03 -5.21 -14.51
C ASN A 261 -3.64 -5.33 -13.89
N GLN A 262 -3.00 -4.23 -13.46
CA GLN A 262 -1.74 -4.31 -12.72
C GLN A 262 -1.85 -5.21 -11.49
N GLN A 263 -2.91 -5.04 -10.69
CA GLN A 263 -3.14 -5.89 -9.51
C GLN A 263 -3.47 -7.33 -9.89
N THR A 264 -4.30 -7.52 -10.92
CA THR A 264 -4.67 -8.86 -11.42
C THR A 264 -3.47 -9.64 -11.93
N ILE A 265 -2.59 -8.99 -12.70
CA ILE A 265 -1.36 -9.60 -13.24
C ILE A 265 -0.43 -9.96 -12.07
N LEU A 266 -0.17 -9.03 -11.15
CA LEU A 266 0.70 -9.30 -9.99
C LEU A 266 0.19 -10.46 -9.13
N ARG A 267 -1.13 -10.60 -9.01
CA ARG A 267 -1.75 -11.72 -8.30
C ARG A 267 -1.70 -13.03 -9.08
N LYS A 268 -2.24 -13.06 -10.30
CA LYS A 268 -2.53 -14.30 -11.03
C LYS A 268 -1.35 -14.81 -11.85
N GLU A 269 -0.45 -13.93 -12.27
CA GLU A 269 0.72 -14.26 -13.10
C GLU A 269 2.03 -14.04 -12.34
N GLY A 270 2.09 -12.99 -11.51
CA GLY A 270 3.22 -12.73 -10.62
C GLY A 270 3.23 -13.60 -9.36
N PHE A 271 2.10 -14.24 -9.03
CA PHE A 271 1.93 -15.10 -7.86
C PHE A 271 2.33 -14.44 -6.53
N LEU A 272 2.18 -13.11 -6.45
CA LEU A 272 2.55 -12.35 -5.25
C LEU A 272 1.60 -12.59 -4.07
N ASP A 273 0.53 -13.37 -4.26
CA ASP A 273 -0.40 -13.84 -3.24
C ASP A 273 0.00 -15.18 -2.59
N LYS A 274 1.07 -15.84 -3.06
CA LYS A 274 1.44 -17.19 -2.59
C LYS A 274 2.30 -17.22 -1.33
N VAL A 275 2.95 -16.11 -0.99
CA VAL A 275 3.81 -15.99 0.20
C VAL A 275 3.40 -14.74 0.96
N THR A 276 3.05 -14.91 2.24
CA THR A 276 2.53 -13.81 3.08
C THR A 276 3.53 -12.68 3.31
N ASP A 277 4.81 -13.02 3.57
CA ASP A 277 5.88 -12.02 3.68
C ASP A 277 7.14 -12.52 2.95
N PRO A 278 7.29 -12.22 1.66
CA PRO A 278 8.47 -12.63 0.89
C PRO A 278 9.73 -11.82 1.25
N THR A 279 9.58 -10.74 2.02
CA THR A 279 10.70 -9.85 2.37
C THR A 279 11.31 -10.15 3.74
N LYS A 280 10.66 -11.01 4.53
CA LYS A 280 11.14 -11.44 5.85
C LYS A 280 12.53 -12.08 5.77
N GLY A 281 13.45 -11.64 6.62
CA GLY A 281 14.84 -12.11 6.65
C GLY A 281 15.78 -11.37 5.71
N SER A 282 15.29 -10.35 4.99
CA SER A 282 16.14 -9.43 4.24
C SER A 282 16.91 -8.53 5.20
N TYR A 283 18.24 -8.63 5.21
CA TYR A 283 19.12 -7.79 6.04
C TYR A 283 19.02 -6.29 5.79
N TYR A 284 18.45 -5.90 4.65
CA TYR A 284 18.26 -4.50 4.29
C TYR A 284 16.90 -3.95 4.73
N ILE A 285 15.86 -4.80 4.75
CA ILE A 285 14.48 -4.36 5.05
C ILE A 285 14.17 -4.47 6.54
N ASP A 286 14.66 -5.53 7.20
CA ASP A 286 14.47 -5.78 8.63
C ASP A 286 15.51 -5.03 9.47
#